data_AF-A0A2X2UW83-F1
#
_entry.id   AF-A0A2X2UW83-F1
#
_cell.length_a   1.000
_cell.length_b   1.000
_cell.length_c   1.000
_cell.angle_alpha   90.00
_cell.angle_beta   90.00
_cell.angle_gamma   90.00
#
_symmetry.space_group_name_H-M   'P 1'
#
loop_
_entity.id
_entity.type
_entity.pdbx_description
1 polymer ?
#
loop_
_entity_poly.entity_id
_entity_poly.type
_entity_poly.pdbx_seq_one_letter_code
_entity_poly.pdbx_strand_id
1 'polypeptide(L)'
;MKIICIGKNYRETIETFDKTTVQPIVVFMKPDTAIHNLEIPYYLPDFTKDLHYKIELVLKINQNGKCISEKFAHKYYDEIAVGIDFTACDLQVELSQKGLPWELAKAFDGSAIVGKFVSKETFESSSSIQFHLDKNGSTVQKGNTIQMLRGFDVIISEVSQFFTLRKGDLIFTGTPKGAGKVTTGDVLEGFLMGEKGFSLKIR
;
A
#
# COMPACT_ATOMS: atom_id res chain seq x y z
N MET A 1 -16.91 -2.47 -1.17
CA MET A 1 -15.60 -2.98 -1.66
C MET A 1 -14.68 -3.12 -0.46
N LYS A 2 -13.64 -3.97 -0.47
CA LYS A 2 -12.64 -3.96 0.63
C LYS A 2 -11.23 -3.64 0.14
N ILE A 3 -10.46 -3.08 1.05
CA ILE A 3 -9.05 -2.76 0.86
C ILE A 3 -8.25 -3.60 1.86
N ILE A 4 -7.39 -4.47 1.35
CA ILE A 4 -6.53 -5.35 2.13
C ILE A 4 -5.12 -4.77 2.11
N CYS A 5 -4.47 -4.67 3.26
CA CYS A 5 -3.15 -4.05 3.38
C CYS A 5 -2.16 -5.02 4.01
N ILE A 6 -0.96 -5.12 3.42
CA ILE A 6 0.10 -6.03 3.87
C ILE A 6 1.17 -5.26 4.65
N GLY A 7 1.35 -5.61 5.91
CA GLY A 7 2.41 -5.05 6.75
C GLY A 7 3.76 -5.72 6.51
N LYS A 8 4.84 -4.94 6.66
CA LYS A 8 6.25 -5.43 6.67
C LYS A 8 6.63 -6.27 5.45
N ASN A 9 6.36 -5.79 4.24
CA ASN A 9 6.61 -6.55 3.01
C ASN A 9 7.86 -6.12 2.22
N TYR A 10 8.68 -5.19 2.71
CA TYR A 10 9.89 -4.74 2.03
C TYR A 10 11.13 -4.95 2.88
N ARG A 11 12.21 -5.39 2.23
CA ARG A 11 13.54 -5.49 2.85
C ARG A 11 14.17 -4.10 2.96
N GLU A 12 14.91 -3.88 4.04
CA GLU A 12 15.71 -2.65 4.19
C GLU A 12 16.94 -2.62 3.27
N THR A 13 17.50 -3.81 3.00
CA THR A 13 18.70 -4.05 2.17
C THR A 13 18.56 -5.37 1.39
N ILE A 14 19.16 -5.45 0.20
CA ILE A 14 19.07 -6.64 -0.70
C ILE A 14 19.96 -7.80 -0.22
N GLU A 15 21.06 -7.51 0.47
CA GLU A 15 22.11 -8.47 0.85
C GLU A 15 21.73 -9.40 2.01
N THR A 16 20.87 -8.96 2.93
CA THR A 16 20.43 -9.73 4.09
C THR A 16 19.15 -10.50 3.78
N PHE A 17 19.25 -11.59 3.01
CA PHE A 17 18.13 -12.50 2.79
C PHE A 17 18.43 -13.92 3.23
N ASP A 18 17.92 -14.27 4.41
CA ASP A 18 17.76 -15.66 4.85
C ASP A 18 16.32 -16.09 4.59
N LYS A 19 16.13 -17.05 3.67
CA LYS A 19 14.81 -17.62 3.32
C LYS A 19 14.13 -18.31 4.50
N THR A 20 14.85 -18.62 5.57
CA THR A 20 14.31 -19.36 6.72
C THR A 20 13.55 -18.46 7.71
N THR A 21 13.60 -17.13 7.56
CA THR A 21 13.00 -16.16 8.50
C THR A 21 11.72 -15.49 7.98
N VAL A 22 10.92 -16.18 7.16
CA VAL A 22 9.64 -15.62 6.67
C VAL A 22 8.63 -15.56 7.83
N GLN A 23 8.55 -14.38 8.45
CA GLN A 23 7.57 -14.07 9.49
C GLN A 23 6.15 -14.20 8.94
N PRO A 24 5.14 -14.54 9.77
CA PRO A 24 3.74 -14.56 9.36
C PRO A 24 3.31 -13.26 8.67
N ILE A 25 2.45 -13.38 7.66
CA ILE A 25 1.91 -12.21 6.95
C ILE A 25 1.09 -11.36 7.93
N VAL A 26 1.40 -10.07 7.99
CA VAL A 26 0.61 -9.10 8.75
C VAL A 26 -0.45 -8.54 7.81
N VAL A 27 -1.72 -8.75 8.12
CA VAL A 27 -2.85 -8.29 7.31
C VAL A 27 -3.75 -7.40 8.16
N PHE A 28 -4.12 -6.25 7.61
CA PHE A 28 -5.18 -5.38 8.13
C PHE A 28 -6.05 -4.90 6.97
N MET A 29 -7.18 -4.24 7.28
CA MET A 29 -8.11 -3.77 6.26
C MET A 29 -8.47 -2.31 6.44
N LYS A 30 -8.91 -1.70 5.34
CA LYS A 30 -9.59 -0.41 5.33
C LYS A 30 -10.96 -0.56 4.66
N PRO A 31 -11.99 0.19 5.12
CA PRO A 31 -13.26 0.28 4.41
C PRO A 31 -13.08 1.02 3.07
N ASP A 32 -14.07 0.93 2.19
CA ASP A 32 -14.04 1.71 0.94
C ASP A 32 -14.14 3.22 1.16
N THR A 33 -14.76 3.66 2.27
CA THR A 33 -14.78 5.08 2.70
C THR A 33 -13.40 5.64 3.06
N ALA A 34 -12.40 4.79 3.27
CA ALA A 34 -11.02 5.24 3.52
C ALA A 34 -10.36 5.87 2.27
N ILE A 35 -10.88 5.61 1.06
CA ILE A 35 -10.34 6.18 -0.17
C ILE A 35 -10.66 7.67 -0.23
N HIS A 36 -9.62 8.49 -0.25
CA HIS A 36 -9.77 9.92 -0.45
C HIS A 36 -10.09 10.25 -1.91
N ASN A 37 -11.04 11.15 -2.14
CA ASN A 37 -11.26 11.74 -3.45
C ASN A 37 -10.20 12.82 -3.72
N LEU A 38 -9.31 12.59 -4.68
CA LEU A 38 -8.24 13.52 -5.05
C LEU A 38 -8.72 14.89 -5.57
N GLU A 39 -10.00 15.02 -5.93
CA GLU A 39 -10.59 16.29 -6.39
C GLU A 39 -10.92 17.24 -5.24
N ILE A 40 -11.01 16.74 -4.00
CA ILE A 40 -11.28 17.56 -2.82
C ILE A 40 -10.02 17.74 -1.96
N PRO A 41 -9.91 18.86 -1.22
CA PRO A 41 -8.78 19.06 -0.33
C PRO A 41 -8.65 17.95 0.71
N TYR A 42 -7.41 17.55 0.97
CA TYR A 42 -7.09 16.65 2.08
C TYR A 42 -6.79 17.47 3.32
N TYR A 43 -7.52 17.23 4.41
CA TYR A 43 -7.27 17.87 5.69
C TYR A 43 -6.58 16.92 6.64
N LEU A 44 -5.59 17.39 7.39
CA LEU A 44 -5.01 16.60 8.47
C LEU A 44 -6.10 16.22 9.49
N PRO A 45 -6.21 14.94 9.91
CA PRO A 45 -7.19 14.55 10.92
C PRO A 45 -6.80 15.10 12.30
N ASP A 46 -7.75 15.77 12.98
CA ASP A 46 -7.51 16.42 14.28
C ASP A 46 -7.11 15.45 15.40
N PHE A 47 -7.45 14.17 15.27
CA PHE A 47 -7.20 13.16 16.30
C PHE A 47 -5.74 12.68 16.36
N THR A 48 -4.91 12.98 15.36
CA THR A 48 -3.52 12.54 15.30
C THR A 48 -2.58 13.72 15.12
N LYS A 49 -1.43 13.67 15.79
CA LYS A 49 -0.33 14.64 15.59
C LYS A 49 0.84 14.01 14.86
N ASP A 50 0.73 12.74 14.47
CA ASP A 50 1.80 11.98 13.85
C ASP A 50 1.28 11.15 12.68
N LEU A 51 0.63 11.82 11.72
CA LEU A 51 0.20 11.21 10.47
C LEU A 51 1.41 10.99 9.55
N HIS A 52 1.62 9.75 9.12
CA HIS A 52 2.72 9.37 8.23
C HIS A 52 2.22 8.90 6.87
N TYR A 53 2.94 9.29 5.81
CA TYR A 53 2.79 8.69 4.49
C TYR A 53 3.51 7.34 4.45
N LYS A 54 2.95 6.40 3.69
CA LYS A 54 3.56 5.11 3.34
C LYS A 54 3.22 4.80 1.88
N ILE A 55 4.14 5.06 0.96
CA ILE A 55 3.92 4.78 -0.47
C ILE A 55 3.90 3.27 -0.71
N GLU A 56 2.91 2.78 -1.45
CA GLU A 56 2.73 1.35 -1.74
C GLU A 56 2.29 1.13 -3.19
N LEU A 57 2.53 -0.08 -3.71
CA LEU A 57 1.85 -0.56 -4.91
C LEU A 57 0.48 -1.12 -4.53
N VAL A 58 -0.53 -0.79 -5.35
CA VAL A 58 -1.93 -1.16 -5.14
C VAL A 58 -2.39 -2.03 -6.31
N LEU A 59 -2.76 -3.28 -6.02
CA LEU A 59 -3.36 -4.18 -7.00
C LEU A 59 -4.87 -4.02 -7.00
N LYS A 60 -5.49 -4.03 -8.18
CA LYS A 60 -6.94 -4.08 -8.32
C LYS A 60 -7.41 -5.46 -8.76
N ILE A 61 -8.23 -6.08 -7.93
CA ILE A 61 -8.75 -7.41 -8.20
C ILE A 61 -9.78 -7.35 -9.34
N ASN A 62 -9.62 -8.19 -10.35
CA ASN A 62 -10.45 -8.17 -11.57
C ASN A 62 -11.55 -9.26 -11.57
N GLN A 63 -11.47 -10.26 -10.68
CA GLN A 63 -12.39 -11.40 -10.63
C GLN A 63 -12.52 -11.98 -9.22
N ASN A 64 -13.59 -12.74 -8.98
CA ASN A 64 -13.84 -13.34 -7.68
C ASN A 64 -13.00 -14.60 -7.47
N GLY A 65 -12.44 -14.80 -6.27
CA GLY A 65 -11.69 -16.01 -5.94
C GLY A 65 -11.49 -16.23 -4.44
N LYS A 66 -11.35 -17.49 -4.05
CA LYS A 66 -11.00 -17.95 -2.69
C LYS A 66 -10.12 -19.19 -2.83
N CYS A 67 -9.19 -19.37 -1.90
CA CYS A 67 -8.22 -20.46 -1.92
C CYS A 67 -7.47 -20.54 -3.27
N ILE A 68 -7.05 -19.38 -3.78
CA ILE A 68 -6.38 -19.25 -5.07
C ILE A 68 -4.98 -19.84 -4.93
N SER A 69 -4.61 -20.75 -5.83
CA SER A 69 -3.22 -21.23 -5.93
C SER A 69 -2.34 -20.15 -6.54
N GLU A 70 -1.14 -19.97 -6.00
CA GLU A 70 -0.13 -19.00 -6.47
C GLU A 70 0.07 -19.03 -7.99
N LYS A 71 0.15 -20.22 -8.60
CA LYS A 71 0.31 -20.38 -10.07
C LYS A 71 -0.81 -19.75 -10.91
N PHE A 72 -1.96 -19.44 -10.31
CA PHE A 72 -3.09 -18.80 -10.96
C PHE A 72 -3.34 -17.37 -10.46
N ALA A 73 -2.60 -16.90 -9.45
CA ALA A 73 -2.83 -15.60 -8.81
C ALA A 73 -2.66 -14.42 -9.78
N HIS A 74 -1.71 -14.51 -10.71
CA HIS A 74 -1.50 -13.50 -11.76
C HIS A 74 -2.74 -13.20 -12.61
N LYS A 75 -3.75 -14.07 -12.63
CA LYS A 75 -5.01 -13.86 -13.37
C LYS A 75 -6.02 -12.99 -12.61
N TYR A 76 -5.80 -12.76 -11.32
CA TYR A 76 -6.76 -12.10 -10.43
C TYR A 76 -6.55 -10.59 -10.29
N TYR A 77 -5.56 -10.01 -10.98
CA TYR A 77 -5.36 -8.58 -11.09
C TYR A 77 -4.83 -8.26 -12.49
N ASP A 78 -5.26 -7.15 -13.09
CA ASP A 78 -4.73 -6.66 -14.37
C ASP A 78 -4.21 -5.22 -14.29
N GLU A 79 -4.49 -4.53 -13.19
CA GLU A 79 -4.16 -3.13 -13.03
C GLU A 79 -3.39 -2.91 -11.73
N ILE A 80 -2.35 -2.07 -11.82
CA ILE A 80 -1.51 -1.66 -10.71
C ILE A 80 -1.53 -0.14 -10.64
N ALA A 81 -1.64 0.39 -9.43
CA ALA A 81 -1.46 1.81 -9.14
C ALA A 81 -0.37 1.99 -8.08
N VAL A 82 0.04 3.23 -7.89
CA VAL A 82 0.77 3.69 -6.71
C VAL A 82 -0.23 4.39 -5.78
N GLY A 83 -0.10 4.17 -4.47
CA GLY A 83 -1.01 4.71 -3.46
C GLY A 83 -0.33 5.01 -2.13
N ILE A 84 -1.04 5.66 -1.20
CA ILE A 84 -0.54 5.95 0.15
C ILE A 84 -1.40 5.23 1.18
N ASP A 85 -0.77 4.44 2.05
CA ASP A 85 -1.33 3.93 3.30
C ASP A 85 -1.05 4.92 4.44
N PHE A 86 -1.89 5.95 4.55
CA PHE A 86 -1.76 6.91 5.65
C PHE A 86 -1.97 6.22 6.98
N THR A 87 -1.10 6.54 7.93
CA THR A 87 -1.08 5.93 9.26
C THR A 87 -0.96 7.00 10.33
N ALA A 88 -1.89 7.02 11.29
CA ALA A 88 -1.68 7.76 12.54
C ALA A 88 -0.71 6.96 13.42
N CYS A 89 0.59 7.27 13.33
CA CYS A 89 1.65 6.46 13.94
C CYS A 89 1.61 6.51 15.47
N ASP A 90 1.21 7.64 16.04
CA ASP A 90 0.94 7.80 17.47
C ASP A 90 -0.09 6.77 17.97
N LEU A 91 -1.24 6.69 17.30
CA LEU A 91 -2.26 5.69 17.61
C LEU A 91 -1.81 4.26 17.32
N GLN A 92 -1.09 4.03 16.21
CA GLN A 92 -0.62 2.67 15.87
C GLN A 92 0.27 2.10 16.98
N VAL A 93 1.20 2.92 17.51
CA VAL A 93 2.10 2.54 18.59
C VAL A 93 1.31 2.24 19.86
N GLU A 94 0.40 3.12 20.26
CA GLU A 94 -0.43 2.94 21.45
C GLU A 94 -1.28 1.66 21.38
N LEU A 95 -1.98 1.45 20.27
CA LEU A 95 -2.83 0.28 20.06
C LEU A 95 -2.02 -1.01 20.05
N SER A 96 -0.85 -1.01 19.41
CA SER A 96 0.04 -2.18 19.36
C SER A 96 0.56 -2.55 20.75
N GLN A 97 0.94 -1.57 21.58
CA GLN A 97 1.38 -1.82 22.95
C GLN A 97 0.28 -2.44 23.83
N LYS A 98 -0.98 -2.07 23.56
CA LYS A 98 -2.15 -2.59 24.27
C LYS A 98 -2.74 -3.87 23.67
N GLY A 99 -2.18 -4.37 22.56
CA GLY A 99 -2.74 -5.52 21.83
C GLY A 99 -4.12 -5.25 21.22
N LEU A 100 -4.41 -3.99 20.90
CA LEU A 100 -5.70 -3.55 20.35
C LEU A 100 -5.68 -3.51 18.81
N PRO A 101 -6.86 -3.61 18.16
CA PRO A 101 -7.01 -3.50 16.71
C PRO A 101 -6.51 -2.16 16.15
N TRP A 102 -6.04 -2.15 14.89
CA TRP A 102 -5.36 -1.00 14.27
C TRP A 102 -6.28 -0.05 13.51
N GLU A 103 -7.59 -0.32 13.46
CA GLU A 103 -8.56 0.39 12.63
C GLU A 103 -8.55 1.90 12.89
N LEU A 104 -8.44 2.34 14.16
CA LEU A 104 -8.35 3.76 14.48
C LEU A 104 -7.08 4.44 13.91
N ALA A 105 -6.00 3.68 13.75
CA ALA A 105 -4.74 4.19 13.22
C ALA A 105 -4.58 4.02 11.70
N LYS A 106 -5.40 3.14 11.09
CA LYS A 106 -5.21 2.65 9.71
C LYS A 106 -6.43 2.78 8.81
N ALA A 107 -7.64 2.88 9.33
CA ALA A 107 -8.87 2.68 8.55
C ALA A 107 -9.81 3.90 8.57
N PHE A 108 -9.33 5.06 9.06
CA PHE A 108 -10.07 6.32 9.08
C PHE A 108 -10.31 6.86 7.66
N ASP A 109 -11.26 7.80 7.54
CA ASP A 109 -11.61 8.44 6.28
C ASP A 109 -10.40 9.18 5.69
N GLY A 110 -10.15 8.98 4.39
CA GLY A 110 -8.95 9.50 3.74
C GLY A 110 -7.63 8.81 4.13
N SER A 111 -7.66 7.67 4.83
CA SER A 111 -6.43 6.92 5.14
C SER A 111 -5.84 6.17 3.94
N ALA A 112 -6.51 6.15 2.78
CA ALA A 112 -6.03 5.52 1.55
C ALA A 112 -6.03 6.50 0.38
N ILE A 113 -4.87 6.69 -0.24
CA ILE A 113 -4.75 7.35 -1.54
C ILE A 113 -4.53 6.29 -2.60
N VAL A 114 -5.27 6.36 -3.71
CA VAL A 114 -5.13 5.46 -4.85
C VAL A 114 -4.93 6.31 -6.09
N GLY A 115 -3.77 6.18 -6.72
CA GLY A 115 -3.45 6.87 -7.97
C GLY A 115 -4.10 6.23 -9.19
N LYS A 116 -3.73 6.75 -10.36
CA LYS A 116 -4.16 6.20 -11.65
C LYS A 116 -3.68 4.75 -11.80
N PHE A 117 -4.61 3.88 -12.18
CA PHE A 117 -4.33 2.49 -12.54
C PHE A 117 -3.69 2.38 -13.92
N VAL A 118 -2.69 1.52 -14.02
CA VAL A 118 -1.96 1.17 -15.25
C VAL A 118 -2.08 -0.33 -15.48
N SER A 119 -2.25 -0.75 -16.73
CA SER A 119 -2.26 -2.18 -17.08
C SER A 119 -0.95 -2.85 -16.66
N LYS A 120 -1.04 -4.04 -16.07
CA LYS A 120 0.14 -4.83 -15.73
C LYS A 120 0.95 -5.23 -16.96
N GLU A 121 0.32 -5.29 -18.13
CA GLU A 121 0.97 -5.59 -19.41
C GLU A 121 1.95 -4.48 -19.84
N THR A 122 1.85 -3.29 -19.25
CA THR A 122 2.82 -2.20 -19.45
C THR A 122 4.17 -2.50 -18.78
N PHE A 123 4.21 -3.42 -17.81
CA PHE A 123 5.46 -3.87 -17.20
C PHE A 123 5.94 -5.12 -17.95
N GLU A 124 7.14 -5.09 -18.53
CA GLU A 124 7.68 -6.28 -19.20
C GLU A 124 7.86 -7.40 -18.16
N SER A 125 7.69 -8.65 -18.57
CA SER A 125 7.68 -9.81 -17.66
C SER A 125 8.97 -10.01 -16.85
N SER A 126 10.09 -9.44 -17.31
CA SER A 126 11.39 -9.44 -16.64
C SER A 126 11.72 -8.11 -15.93
N SER A 127 10.89 -7.07 -16.08
CA SER A 127 11.14 -5.77 -15.48
C SER A 127 10.74 -5.73 -14.01
N SER A 128 11.64 -5.22 -13.17
CA SER A 128 11.25 -4.83 -11.82
C SER A 128 10.40 -3.55 -11.84
N ILE A 129 9.34 -3.48 -11.03
CA ILE A 129 8.48 -2.30 -10.94
C ILE A 129 9.09 -1.32 -9.94
N GLN A 130 9.42 -0.13 -10.42
CA GLN A 130 9.95 0.98 -9.62
C GLN A 130 8.86 1.98 -9.31
N PHE A 131 8.85 2.50 -8.09
CA PHE A 131 7.92 3.53 -7.65
C PHE A 131 8.58 4.41 -6.59
N HIS A 132 8.08 5.63 -6.44
CA HIS A 132 8.59 6.56 -5.44
C HIS A 132 7.53 7.56 -5.01
N LEU A 133 7.81 8.25 -3.90
CA LEU A 133 7.04 9.36 -3.40
C LEU A 133 7.95 10.58 -3.28
N ASP A 134 7.53 11.67 -3.89
CA ASP A 134 8.10 12.98 -3.68
C ASP A 134 7.26 13.76 -2.67
N LYS A 135 7.95 14.43 -1.75
CA LYS A 135 7.39 15.40 -0.82
C LYS A 135 8.02 16.75 -1.11
N ASN A 136 7.21 17.74 -1.48
CA ASN A 136 7.66 19.09 -1.83
C ASN A 136 8.80 19.09 -2.88
N GLY A 137 8.67 18.22 -3.90
CA GLY A 137 9.65 18.08 -4.99
C GLY A 137 10.92 17.28 -4.64
N SER A 138 11.00 16.70 -3.43
CA SER A 138 12.13 15.85 -3.02
C SER A 138 11.68 14.42 -2.79
N THR A 139 12.38 13.43 -3.37
CA THR A 139 12.07 12.01 -3.16
C THR A 139 12.34 11.60 -1.71
N VAL A 140 11.29 11.16 -1.01
CA VAL A 140 11.34 10.73 0.40
C VAL A 140 11.21 9.22 0.57
N GLN A 141 10.56 8.53 -0.38
CA GLN A 141 10.54 7.07 -0.44
C GLN A 141 10.80 6.59 -1.86
N LYS A 142 11.56 5.51 -1.98
CA LYS A 142 11.79 4.81 -3.24
C LYS A 142 11.67 3.31 -3.00
N GLY A 143 10.91 2.63 -3.85
CA GLY A 143 10.67 1.21 -3.76
C GLY A 143 10.87 0.50 -5.08
N ASN A 144 11.16 -0.79 -4.99
CA ASN A 144 11.25 -1.69 -6.13
C ASN A 144 10.71 -3.07 -5.73
N THR A 145 9.94 -3.72 -6.62
CA THR A 145 9.37 -5.06 -6.35
C THR A 145 10.41 -6.15 -6.06
N ILE A 146 11.67 -6.00 -6.50
CA ILE A 146 12.76 -6.94 -6.14
C ILE A 146 13.04 -6.97 -4.62
N GLN A 147 12.66 -5.91 -3.91
CA GLN A 147 12.83 -5.80 -2.46
C GLN A 147 11.67 -6.41 -1.68
N MET A 148 10.61 -6.88 -2.36
CA MET A 148 9.48 -7.49 -1.69
C MET A 148 9.87 -8.82 -1.03
N LEU A 149 9.32 -9.04 0.17
CA LEU A 149 9.39 -10.34 0.84
C LEU A 149 8.38 -11.32 0.25
N ARG A 150 7.18 -10.83 -0.08
CA ARG A 150 6.12 -11.55 -0.80
C ARG A 150 5.78 -10.78 -2.07
N GLY A 151 5.94 -11.43 -3.22
CA GLY A 151 5.45 -10.90 -4.50
C GLY A 151 3.92 -10.91 -4.57
N PHE A 152 3.36 -10.28 -5.60
CA PHE A 152 1.91 -10.13 -5.77
C PHE A 152 1.15 -11.46 -5.76
N ASP A 153 1.65 -12.46 -6.49
CA ASP A 153 1.02 -13.77 -6.60
C ASP A 153 0.98 -14.51 -5.27
N VAL A 154 2.05 -14.40 -4.47
CA VAL A 154 2.14 -14.95 -3.11
C VAL A 154 1.13 -14.26 -2.19
N ILE A 155 1.05 -12.91 -2.23
CA ILE A 155 0.08 -12.15 -1.43
C ILE A 155 -1.34 -12.59 -1.74
N ILE A 156 -1.72 -12.64 -3.02
CA ILE A 156 -3.07 -13.04 -3.45
C ILE A 156 -3.38 -14.47 -3.00
N SER A 157 -2.43 -15.39 -3.18
CA SER A 157 -2.54 -16.79 -2.75
C SER A 157 -2.79 -16.89 -1.25
N GLU A 158 -1.93 -16.28 -0.42
CA GLU A 158 -2.02 -16.32 1.05
C GLU A 158 -3.29 -15.65 1.57
N VAL A 159 -3.57 -14.41 1.13
CA VAL A 159 -4.75 -13.64 1.57
C VAL A 159 -6.05 -14.36 1.21
N SER A 160 -6.10 -14.98 0.03
CA SER A 160 -7.31 -15.66 -0.45
C SER A 160 -7.67 -16.92 0.35
N GLN A 161 -6.76 -17.45 1.17
CA GLN A 161 -7.08 -18.55 2.10
C GLN A 161 -8.04 -18.08 3.20
N PHE A 162 -7.92 -16.82 3.61
CA PHE A 162 -8.70 -16.24 4.70
C PHE A 162 -9.91 -15.47 4.15
N PHE A 163 -9.71 -14.66 3.11
CA PHE A 163 -10.71 -13.73 2.61
C PHE A 163 -11.04 -13.99 1.13
N THR A 164 -12.32 -14.17 0.80
CA THR A 164 -12.75 -14.22 -0.60
C THR A 164 -12.43 -12.86 -1.26
N LEU A 165 -11.59 -12.86 -2.29
CA LEU A 165 -11.34 -11.68 -3.10
C LEU A 165 -12.50 -11.48 -4.08
N ARG A 166 -12.98 -10.24 -4.22
CA ARG A 166 -14.05 -9.87 -5.15
C ARG A 166 -13.50 -8.89 -6.17
N LYS A 167 -14.08 -8.91 -7.38
CA LYS A 167 -13.82 -7.88 -8.39
C LYS A 167 -14.01 -6.48 -7.78
N GLY A 168 -13.01 -5.63 -7.96
CA GLY A 168 -12.95 -4.27 -7.42
C GLY A 168 -12.23 -4.14 -6.08
N ASP A 169 -11.97 -5.23 -5.35
CA ASP A 169 -11.16 -5.15 -4.13
C ASP A 169 -9.74 -4.67 -4.43
N LEU A 170 -9.13 -3.98 -3.46
CA LEU A 170 -7.78 -3.45 -3.57
C LEU A 170 -6.83 -4.17 -2.62
N ILE A 171 -5.58 -4.37 -3.05
CA ILE A 171 -4.51 -4.89 -2.21
C ILE A 171 -3.34 -3.90 -2.19
N PHE A 172 -3.11 -3.30 -1.03
CA PHE A 172 -1.93 -2.52 -0.67
C PHE A 172 -0.82 -3.48 -0.24
N THR A 173 0.31 -3.42 -0.93
CA THR A 173 1.32 -4.49 -0.92
C THR A 173 2.50 -4.25 0.03
N GLY A 174 2.39 -3.23 0.89
CA GLY A 174 3.42 -2.80 1.83
C GLY A 174 4.24 -1.62 1.31
N THR A 175 4.97 -0.99 2.22
CA THR A 175 5.76 0.21 1.96
C THR A 175 7.27 -0.06 2.11
N PRO A 176 8.13 0.56 1.28
CA PRO A 176 9.57 0.55 1.50
C PRO A 176 9.96 1.45 2.68
N LYS A 177 11.24 1.47 3.06
CA LYS A 177 11.77 2.40 4.07
C LYS A 177 11.55 3.87 3.69
N GLY A 178 11.63 4.76 4.68
CA GLY A 178 11.53 6.22 4.48
C GLY A 178 10.13 6.80 4.71
N ALA A 179 9.22 6.04 5.33
CA ALA A 179 7.96 6.60 5.84
C ALA A 179 8.24 7.79 6.75
N GLY A 180 7.38 8.80 6.69
CA GLY A 180 7.62 10.04 7.41
C GLY A 180 6.36 10.87 7.59
N LYS A 181 6.47 11.84 8.49
CA LYS A 181 5.37 12.70 8.90
C LYS A 181 4.93 13.67 7.81
N VAL A 182 3.62 13.91 7.72
CA VAL A 182 3.02 14.98 6.92
C VAL A 182 2.60 16.16 7.78
N THR A 183 2.63 17.34 7.17
CA THR A 183 2.26 18.62 7.77
C THR A 183 1.44 19.45 6.79
N THR A 184 0.61 20.35 7.29
CA THR A 184 -0.16 21.30 6.46
C THR A 184 0.75 22.03 5.49
N GLY A 185 0.33 22.11 4.23
CA GLY A 185 1.09 22.75 3.15
C GLY A 185 1.94 21.79 2.33
N ASP A 186 2.20 20.57 2.82
CA ASP A 186 2.94 19.56 2.07
C ASP A 186 2.24 19.17 0.76
N VAL A 187 3.02 18.95 -0.28
CA VAL A 187 2.59 18.35 -1.54
C VAL A 187 3.25 16.99 -1.69
N LEU A 188 2.42 15.96 -1.84
CA LEU A 188 2.83 14.57 -2.00
C LEU A 188 2.51 14.10 -3.42
N GLU A 189 3.51 13.58 -4.12
CA GLU A 189 3.36 13.11 -5.50
C GLU A 189 3.90 11.69 -5.62
N GLY A 190 3.02 10.76 -5.99
CA GLY A 190 3.37 9.36 -6.16
C GLY A 190 3.64 9.04 -7.62
N PHE A 191 4.71 8.30 -7.89
CA PHE A 191 5.13 7.95 -9.24
C PHE A 191 5.29 6.43 -9.38
N LEU A 192 4.85 5.92 -10.52
CA LEU A 192 4.96 4.52 -10.92
C LEU A 192 5.67 4.44 -12.27
N MET A 193 6.83 3.79 -12.33
CA MET A 193 7.66 3.69 -13.53
C MET A 193 7.97 5.05 -14.19
N GLY A 194 8.14 6.11 -13.38
CA GLY A 194 8.41 7.47 -13.85
C GLY A 194 7.17 8.29 -14.19
N GLU A 195 5.99 7.65 -14.31
CA GLU A 195 4.72 8.33 -14.56
C GLU A 195 4.07 8.77 -13.25
N LYS A 196 3.54 10.00 -13.22
CA LYS A 196 2.85 10.53 -12.05
C LYS A 196 1.49 9.85 -11.89
N GLY A 197 1.32 9.11 -10.80
CA GLY A 197 0.09 8.39 -10.46
C GLY A 197 -0.92 9.25 -9.70
N PHE A 198 -0.45 10.16 -8.84
CA PHE A 198 -1.29 11.13 -8.12
C PHE A 198 -0.48 12.36 -7.69
N SER A 199 -1.19 13.43 -7.34
CA SER A 199 -0.67 14.60 -6.63
C SER A 199 -1.68 15.00 -5.55
N LEU A 200 -1.21 15.21 -4.33
CA LEU A 200 -2.05 15.48 -3.16
C LEU A 200 -1.46 16.66 -2.37
N LYS A 201 -2.26 17.70 -2.15
CA LYS A 201 -1.89 18.82 -1.28
C LYS A 201 -2.56 18.68 0.08
N ILE A 202 -1.76 18.67 1.13
CA ILE A 202 -2.20 18.61 2.53
C ILE A 202 -2.63 20.01 2.99
N ARG A 203 -3.81 20.11 3.58
CA ARG A 203 -4.36 21.34 4.18
C ARG A 203 -4.58 21.16 5.67
#